data_AF-A0A2D5YS50-F1
#
_entry.id   AF-A0A2D5YS50-F1
#
_cell.length_a   1.000
_cell.length_b   1.000
_cell.length_c   1.000
_cell.angle_alpha   90.00
_cell.angle_beta   90.00
_cell.angle_gamma   90.00
#
_symmetry.space_group_name_H-M   'P 1'
#
loop_
_entity.id
_entity.type
_entity.pdbx_description
1 polymer ?
#
loop_
_entity_poly.entity_id
_entity_poly.type
_entity_poly.pdbx_seq_one_letter_code
_entity_poly.pdbx_strand_id
1 'polypeptide(L)' 'MNGKETDELDALMTLVEELADHLRFGTLELKHPPSAKAVWIRTENAPVYAPEHVDQLRQFTSVLTVTYRIMR' A
#
# COMPACT_ATOMS: atom_id res chain seq x y z
N MET A 1 -1.07 -17.90 -20.52
CA MET A 1 -0.42 -17.25 -19.37
C MET A 1 0.84 -18.03 -19.05
N ASN A 2 2.02 -17.42 -19.26
CA ASN A 2 3.31 -18.06 -19.04
C ASN A 2 3.60 -18.01 -17.53
N GLY A 3 4.07 -19.11 -16.92
CA GLY A 3 4.26 -19.17 -15.45
C GLY A 3 5.17 -18.08 -14.87
N LYS A 4 6.05 -17.48 -15.67
CA LYS A 4 6.98 -16.43 -15.27
C LYS A 4 6.34 -15.04 -15.05
N GLU A 5 5.28 -14.71 -15.81
CA GLU A 5 4.54 -13.45 -15.62
C GLU A 5 3.73 -13.47 -14.32
N THR A 6 3.27 -14.65 -13.92
CA THR A 6 2.60 -14.85 -12.63
C THR A 6 3.57 -14.61 -11.48
N ASP A 7 4.79 -15.15 -11.54
CA ASP A 7 5.82 -14.94 -10.52
C ASP A 7 6.21 -13.45 -10.33
N GLU A 8 6.34 -12.70 -11.44
CA GLU A 8 6.66 -11.26 -11.39
C GLU A 8 5.51 -10.44 -10.80
N LEU A 9 4.26 -10.77 -11.13
CA LEU A 9 3.08 -10.11 -10.58
C LEU A 9 2.90 -10.42 -9.08
N ASP A 10 3.16 -11.67 -8.68
CA ASP A 10 3.11 -12.10 -7.28
C ASP A 10 4.15 -11.36 -6.42
N ALA A 11 5.35 -11.13 -6.97
CA ALA A 11 6.38 -10.32 -6.31
C ALA A 11 5.92 -8.86 -6.09
N LEU A 12 5.21 -8.27 -7.07
CA LEU A 12 4.68 -6.91 -6.95
C LEU A 12 3.51 -6.84 -5.94
N MET A 13 2.65 -7.86 -5.88
CA MET A 13 1.61 -7.96 -4.86
C MET A 13 2.22 -8.10 -3.46
N THR A 14 3.25 -8.93 -3.31
CA THR A 14 4.01 -9.10 -2.05
C THR A 14 4.61 -7.77 -1.59
N LEU A 15 5.20 -7.00 -2.50
CA LEU A 15 5.75 -5.67 -2.18
C LEU A 15 4.67 -4.73 -1.61
N VAL A 16 3.44 -4.77 -2.14
CA VAL A 16 2.35 -3.93 -1.62
C VAL A 16 1.97 -4.35 -0.19
N GLU A 17 1.99 -5.64 0.10
CA GLU A 17 1.76 -6.17 1.45
C GLU A 17 2.87 -5.73 2.42
N GLU A 18 4.14 -5.82 2.00
CA GLU A 18 5.27 -5.34 2.81
C GLU A 18 5.17 -3.84 3.11
N LEU A 19 4.73 -3.02 2.14
CA LEU A 19 4.47 -1.60 2.36
C LEU A 19 3.31 -1.38 3.34
N ALA A 20 2.23 -2.18 3.21
CA ALA A 20 1.09 -2.12 4.11
C ALA A 20 1.50 -2.42 5.56
N ASP A 21 2.33 -3.44 5.75
CA ASP A 21 2.85 -3.86 7.05
C ASP A 21 3.86 -2.85 7.62
N HIS A 22 4.72 -2.28 6.78
CA HIS A 22 5.66 -1.25 7.22
C HIS A 22 4.96 0.02 7.73
N LEU A 23 3.86 0.41 7.09
CA LEU A 23 3.06 1.56 7.51
C LEU A 23 2.13 1.24 8.69
N ARG A 24 1.83 -0.04 8.91
CA ARG A 24 1.03 -0.49 10.03
C ARG A 24 1.78 -0.27 11.34
N PHE A 25 1.02 0.04 12.41
CA PHE A 25 1.54 0.27 13.76
C PHE A 25 2.53 1.44 13.90
N GLY A 26 2.82 2.17 12.82
CA GLY A 26 3.61 3.38 12.85
C GLY A 26 2.91 4.48 13.65
N THR A 27 3.69 5.22 14.43
CA THR A 27 3.30 6.54 14.92
C THR A 27 4.07 7.57 14.14
N LEU A 28 3.38 8.53 13.53
CA LEU A 28 4.01 9.61 12.79
C LEU A 28 4.08 10.86 13.67
N GLU A 29 5.28 11.39 13.84
CA GLU A 29 5.49 12.70 14.48
C GLU A 29 5.07 13.79 13.50
N LEU A 30 4.10 14.63 13.89
CA LEU A 30 3.60 15.68 13.04
C LEU A 30 4.45 16.94 13.20
N LYS A 31 4.89 17.51 12.08
CA LYS A 31 5.55 18.82 12.08
C LYS A 31 4.57 19.94 12.48
N HIS A 32 3.30 19.79 12.11
CA HIS A 32 2.23 20.72 12.46
C HIS A 32 0.90 19.99 12.72
N PRO A 33 0.21 20.25 13.84
CA PRO A 33 0.70 21.02 15.00
C PRO A 33 1.89 20.29 15.67
N PRO A 34 2.89 21.03 16.18
CA PRO A 34 4.05 20.42 16.83
C PRO A 34 3.63 19.58 18.05
N SER A 35 4.39 18.52 18.32
CA SER A 35 4.15 17.56 19.42
C SER A 35 2.89 16.68 19.27
N ALA A 36 2.08 16.87 18.23
CA ALA A 36 0.99 15.95 17.92
C ALA A 36 1.51 14.69 17.23
N LYS A 37 0.83 13.57 17.49
CA LYS A 37 1.17 12.27 16.92
C LYS A 37 0.01 11.74 16.09
N ALA A 38 0.30 11.14 14.94
CA ALA A 38 -0.68 10.41 14.18
C ALA A 38 -0.51 8.91 14.46
N VAL A 39 -1.53 8.30 15.08
CA VAL A 39 -1.54 6.89 15.42
C VAL A 39 -2.26 6.12 14.32
N TRP A 40 -1.65 5.06 13.83
CA TRP A 40 -2.25 4.19 12.82
C TRP A 40 -3.57 3.60 13.32
N ILE A 41 -4.61 3.63 12.47
CA ILE A 41 -5.93 3.04 12.76
C ILE A 41 -6.19 1.81 11.90
N ARG A 42 -5.98 1.94 10.59
CA ARG A 42 -6.19 0.85 9.64
C ARG A 42 -5.40 1.08 8.35
N THR A 43 -5.14 -0.03 7.67
CA THR A 43 -4.62 -0.08 6.31
C THR A 43 -5.58 -0.92 5.50
N GLU A 44 -5.93 -0.46 4.30
CA GLU A 44 -6.70 -1.20 3.32
C GLU A 44 -5.89 -1.25 2.04
N ASN A 45 -5.56 -2.46 1.61
CA ASN A 45 -5.06 -2.71 0.27
C ASN A 45 -6.28 -3.05 -0.59
N ALA A 46 -6.63 -2.15 -1.50
CA ALA A 46 -7.65 -2.40 -2.52
C ALA A 46 -6.90 -2.53 -3.85
N PRO A 47 -6.49 -3.76 -4.24
CA PRO A 47 -5.78 -3.96 -5.48
C PRO A 47 -6.62 -3.38 -6.62
N VAL A 48 -6.07 -2.43 -7.36
CA VAL A 48 -6.71 -1.94 -8.59
C VAL A 48 -6.38 -2.95 -9.66
N TYR A 49 -6.99 -4.12 -9.55
CA TYR A 49 -6.83 -5.19 -10.52
C TYR A 49 -7.66 -4.83 -11.75
N ALA A 50 -7.06 -4.05 -12.66
CA ALA A 50 -7.51 -3.89 -14.03
C ALA A 50 -6.64 -4.81 -14.91
N PRO A 51 -7.04 -6.08 -15.12
CA PRO A 51 -6.25 -7.03 -15.91
C PRO A 51 -5.93 -6.50 -17.31
N GLU A 52 -6.76 -5.59 -17.85
CA GLU A 52 -6.50 -4.92 -19.13
C GLU A 52 -5.23 -4.05 -19.11
N HIS A 53 -4.87 -3.44 -17.97
CA HIS A 53 -3.66 -2.61 -17.85
C HIS A 53 -2.38 -3.44 -17.80
N VAL A 54 -2.43 -4.64 -17.19
CA VAL A 54 -1.29 -5.54 -17.15
C VAL A 54 -1.03 -6.12 -18.54
N ASP A 55 -2.07 -6.55 -19.24
CA ASP A 55 -1.94 -7.15 -20.57
C ASP A 55 -1.57 -6.13 -21.67
N GLN A 56 -2.12 -4.90 -21.62
CA GLN A 56 -1.92 -3.92 -22.68
C GLN A 56 -0.77 -2.95 -22.41
N LEU A 57 -0.53 -2.59 -21.15
CA LEU A 57 0.44 -1.55 -20.76
C LEU A 57 1.65 -2.11 -20.00
N ARG A 58 1.64 -3.40 -19.64
CA ARG A 58 2.62 -4.02 -18.72
C ARG A 58 2.77 -3.23 -17.42
N GLN A 59 1.68 -2.71 -16.90
CA GLN A 59 1.68 -1.84 -15.72
C GLN A 59 0.91 -2.48 -14.58
N PHE A 60 1.59 -2.63 -13.44
CA PHE A 60 0.94 -2.96 -12.17
C PHE A 60 0.45 -1.68 -11.49
N THR A 61 -0.80 -1.67 -11.06
CA THR A 61 -1.40 -0.55 -10.31
C THR A 61 -2.03 -1.08 -9.03
N SER A 62 -1.71 -0.47 -7.89
CA SER A 62 -2.35 -0.78 -6.62
C SER A 62 -2.65 0.51 -5.85
N VAL A 63 -3.70 0.47 -5.03
CA VAL A 63 -4.08 1.57 -4.13
C VAL A 63 -4.03 1.07 -2.70
N LEU A 64 -3.11 1.66 -1.94
CA LEU A 64 -2.97 1.42 -0.52
C LEU A 64 -3.53 2.62 0.26
N THR A 65 -4.62 2.40 0.99
CA THR A 65 -5.23 3.42 1.84
C THR A 65 -4.78 3.22 3.27
N VAL A 66 -4.19 4.25 3.88
CA VAL A 66 -3.77 4.22 5.29
C VAL A 66 -4.48 5.32 6.07
N THR A 67 -5.18 4.93 7.12
CA THR A 67 -5.91 5.85 7.99
C THR A 67 -5.15 6.04 9.30
N TYR A 68 -4.84 7.29 9.63
CA TYR A 68 -4.27 7.68 10.91
C TYR A 68 -5.25 8.57 11.68
N ARG A 69 -5.20 8.47 13.01
CA ARG A 69 -5.89 9.39 13.92
C ARG A 69 -4.88 10.30 14.59
N ILE A 70 -5.13 11.60 14.51
CA ILE A 70 -4.31 12.59 15.22
C ILE A 70 -4.69 12.58 16.71
N MET A 71 -3.68 12.39 17.55
CA MET A 71 -3.73 12.55 19.00
C MET A 71 -2.97 13.83 19.35
N ARG A 72 -3.60 14.69 20.16
CA ARG A 72 -3.05 15.96 20.63
C ARG A 72 -2.86 15.91 22.13
#